data_AF-A0A1G4B467-F1
#
_entry.id   AF-A0A1G4B467-F1
#
_cell.length_a   1.000
_cell.length_b   1.000
_cell.length_c   1.000
_cell.angle_alpha   90.00
_cell.angle_beta   90.00
_cell.angle_gamma   90.00
#
_symmetry.space_group_name_H-M   'P 1'
#
loop_
_entity.id
_entity.type
_entity.pdbx_description
1 polymer ?
#
loop_
_entity_poly.entity_id
_entity_poly.type
_entity_poly.pdbx_seq_one_letter_code
_entity_poly.pdbx_strand_id
1 'polypeptide(L)'
;MIARDFKRVVLIIGPFLFLVYVGIRCLNFRDSSSGFNTWFDHIFAPNWRQDDELQPHSWPAPSAAPTQVQPVDGVLNPPPASKQTHHEIFSTSTFNKKFFTIRFGDEAAINPNVIPHPSIENTFIIIAQKRKTHGDTSEHVELVCNAVFTLEGLICLEAPTALPIAATKSGADKCPPKLAYIAMNVGPHDARVFYGPRAPFIVFGSNSIFACFGQFIQDFRVLGDWGFEMSLDQGFGLGTELQRPPPWGTMEKNWFPFWDEEGAIYVHHDVSPKRVFAKLNADGSVGSDLAPLAAGDEACLSRYMPKLPPDLESIHQATNSLSITFCKRSDPNCRATSDNTFVFTVFQHKTFYQFHSEYEPYVMVFRQKAPFEVFAMSKRPIWIHGREERDDGGSDMFYVTSMSWKRKDQKYHGFLDDVLFLSFGIEDQRAGAIDVLAEDLLAELGTCLEA
;
A
#
# COMPACT_ATOMS: atom_id res chain seq x y z
N MET A 1 -13.37 0.34 67.17
CA MET A 1 -11.89 0.47 67.18
C MET A 1 -11.29 -0.10 65.88
N ILE A 2 -11.82 0.26 64.69
CA ILE A 2 -11.41 -0.29 63.37
C ILE A 2 -11.01 0.82 62.38
N ALA A 3 -11.37 2.08 62.64
CA ALA A 3 -11.10 3.19 61.72
C ALA A 3 -9.69 3.81 61.83
N ARG A 4 -8.85 3.41 62.80
CA ARG A 4 -7.53 4.04 63.02
C ARG A 4 -6.37 3.43 62.23
N ASP A 5 -6.55 2.22 61.70
CA ASP A 5 -5.52 1.52 60.91
C ASP A 5 -5.79 1.45 59.40
N PHE A 6 -6.96 1.93 58.95
CA PHE A 6 -7.30 1.92 57.52
C PHE A 6 -6.29 2.71 56.67
N LYS A 7 -5.77 3.84 57.19
CA LYS A 7 -4.74 4.63 56.49
C LYS A 7 -3.42 3.86 56.31
N ARG A 8 -3.03 3.03 57.29
CA ARG A 8 -1.80 2.22 57.19
C ARG A 8 -1.99 1.05 56.23
N VAL A 9 -3.18 0.43 56.24
CA VAL A 9 -3.53 -0.64 55.30
C VAL A 9 -3.53 -0.12 53.86
N VAL A 10 -4.12 1.06 53.60
CA VAL A 10 -4.13 1.65 52.24
C VAL A 10 -2.72 2.05 51.78
N LEU A 11 -1.86 2.56 52.66
CA LEU A 11 -0.48 2.94 52.31
C LEU A 11 0.42 1.74 52.01
N ILE A 12 0.16 0.57 52.60
CA ILE A 12 0.98 -0.62 52.40
C ILE A 12 0.41 -1.51 51.28
N ILE A 13 -0.91 -1.73 51.27
CA ILE A 13 -1.57 -2.63 50.31
C ILE A 13 -1.89 -1.91 49.00
N GLY A 14 -2.15 -0.61 49.02
CA GLY A 14 -2.47 0.18 47.83
C GLY A 14 -1.41 0.11 46.73
N PRO A 15 -0.12 0.36 47.03
CA PRO A 15 0.96 0.22 46.04
C PRO A 15 1.12 -1.20 45.54
N PHE A 16 0.91 -2.21 46.40
CA PHE A 16 1.02 -3.62 46.01
C PHE A 16 -0.12 -4.04 45.08
N LEU A 17 -1.37 -3.63 45.38
CA LEU A 17 -2.51 -3.86 44.49
C LEU A 17 -2.38 -3.07 43.19
N PHE A 18 -1.81 -1.87 43.22
CA PHE A 18 -1.49 -1.11 42.01
C PHE A 18 -0.43 -1.82 41.16
N LEU A 19 0.64 -2.33 41.76
CA LEU A 19 1.67 -3.11 41.06
C LEU A 19 1.14 -4.44 40.53
N VAL A 20 0.25 -5.11 41.25
CA VAL A 20 -0.44 -6.33 40.78
C VAL A 20 -1.41 -5.99 39.65
N TYR A 21 -2.16 -4.88 39.74
CA TYR A 21 -3.03 -4.41 38.67
C TYR A 21 -2.24 -4.04 37.40
N VAL A 22 -1.14 -3.30 37.55
CA VAL A 22 -0.21 -2.99 36.45
C VAL A 22 0.42 -4.27 35.91
N GLY A 23 0.82 -5.20 36.78
CA GLY A 23 1.37 -6.50 36.39
C GLY A 23 0.37 -7.35 35.60
N ILE A 24 -0.88 -7.44 36.03
CA ILE A 24 -1.95 -8.15 35.32
C ILE A 24 -2.28 -7.44 34.00
N ARG A 25 -2.29 -6.10 33.97
CA ARG A 25 -2.47 -5.33 32.73
C ARG A 25 -1.30 -5.52 31.74
N CYS A 26 -0.08 -5.60 32.23
CA CYS A 26 1.12 -5.90 31.43
C CYS A 26 1.17 -7.38 30.99
N LEU A 27 0.64 -8.30 31.79
CA LEU A 27 0.54 -9.72 31.41
C LEU A 27 -0.59 -9.97 30.41
N ASN A 28 -1.73 -9.29 30.51
CA ASN A 28 -2.76 -9.26 29.45
C ASN A 28 -2.24 -8.61 28.16
N PHE A 29 -1.25 -7.72 28.25
CA PHE A 29 -0.52 -7.18 27.09
C PHE A 29 0.34 -8.24 26.39
N ARG A 30 0.74 -9.30 27.11
CA ARG A 30 1.63 -10.35 26.60
C ARG A 30 0.90 -11.40 25.76
N ASP A 31 -0.42 -11.53 25.93
CA ASP A 31 -1.28 -12.33 25.05
C ASP A 31 -1.75 -11.55 23.80
N SER A 32 -1.57 -10.23 23.78
CA SER A 32 -1.80 -9.38 22.60
C SER A 32 -0.47 -9.10 21.89
N SER A 33 0.09 -10.14 21.26
CA SER A 33 1.30 -10.06 20.43
C SER A 33 1.17 -9.12 19.21
N SER A 34 -0.03 -8.60 18.92
CA SER A 34 -0.26 -7.58 17.91
C SER A 34 0.12 -6.17 18.36
N GLY A 35 -0.04 -5.83 19.64
CA GLY A 35 0.07 -4.44 20.12
C GLY A 35 1.47 -3.80 20.02
N PHE A 36 2.54 -4.60 20.08
CA PHE A 36 3.91 -4.10 19.97
C PHE A 36 4.33 -3.89 18.50
N ASN A 37 3.89 -4.79 17.61
CA ASN A 37 4.12 -4.64 16.17
C ASN A 37 3.28 -3.48 15.61
N THR A 38 2.02 -3.35 16.01
CA THR A 38 1.16 -2.22 15.60
C THR A 38 1.65 -0.87 16.14
N TRP A 39 2.29 -0.84 17.32
CA TRP A 39 2.95 0.37 17.84
C TRP A 39 4.18 0.76 17.02
N PHE A 40 5.00 -0.20 16.58
CA PHE A 40 6.12 0.08 15.68
C PHE A 40 5.63 0.56 14.31
N ASP A 41 4.64 -0.09 13.70
CA ASP A 41 4.04 0.38 12.45
C ASP A 41 3.35 1.74 12.59
N HIS A 42 2.95 2.13 13.79
CA HIS A 42 2.43 3.46 14.07
C HIS A 42 3.53 4.52 14.23
N ILE A 43 4.64 4.22 14.92
CA ILE A 43 5.78 5.15 15.04
C ILE A 43 6.45 5.41 13.68
N PHE A 44 6.38 4.46 12.74
CA PHE A 44 7.02 4.57 11.42
C PHE A 44 6.05 4.80 10.24
N ALA A 45 4.79 5.11 10.56
CA ALA A 45 3.78 5.61 9.64
C ALA A 45 3.32 7.08 9.83
N PRO A 46 3.82 7.92 10.78
CA PRO A 46 3.51 9.33 10.73
C PRO A 46 4.20 9.95 9.52
N ASN A 47 3.66 11.08 9.07
CA ASN A 47 4.39 12.06 8.30
C ASN A 47 5.65 12.46 9.07
N TRP A 48 6.74 11.76 8.85
CA TRP A 48 8.06 12.09 9.38
C TRP A 48 8.58 13.45 8.87
N ARG A 49 7.85 14.09 7.94
CA ARG A 49 7.99 15.50 7.56
C ARG A 49 7.31 16.52 8.48
N GLN A 50 6.42 16.14 9.40
CA GLN A 50 5.78 17.12 10.30
C GLN A 50 6.75 17.63 11.38
N ASP A 51 7.76 16.83 11.74
CA ASP A 51 8.81 17.21 12.70
C ASP A 51 10.03 17.88 12.03
N ASP A 52 10.10 17.90 10.69
CA ASP A 52 11.09 18.69 9.96
C ASP A 52 10.55 20.11 9.77
N GLU A 53 11.15 21.06 10.51
CA GLU A 53 10.80 22.49 10.60
C GLU A 53 10.61 23.19 9.24
N LEU A 54 9.42 23.10 8.66
CA LEU A 54 8.96 24.01 7.61
C LEU A 54 7.61 24.57 8.02
N GLN A 55 7.63 25.67 8.77
CA GLN A 55 6.43 26.46 9.05
C GLN A 55 5.92 27.14 7.77
N PRO A 56 4.69 26.87 7.29
CA PRO A 56 4.05 27.71 6.30
C PRO A 56 3.34 28.87 7.01
N HIS A 57 3.62 30.07 6.52
CA HIS A 57 3.10 31.36 6.98
C HIS A 57 1.58 31.39 7.24
N SER A 58 1.22 31.87 8.43
CA SER A 58 -0.14 32.22 8.82
C SER A 58 -0.64 33.43 8.03
N TRP A 59 -1.77 33.29 7.32
CA TRP A 59 -2.61 34.42 6.89
C TRP A 59 -3.92 34.44 7.70
N PRO A 60 -4.47 35.63 8.02
CA PRO A 60 -5.55 35.76 9.00
C PRO A 60 -6.92 35.45 8.38
N ALA A 61 -7.75 34.73 9.14
CA ALA A 61 -9.15 34.50 8.79
C ALA A 61 -9.99 35.78 8.85
N PRO A 62 -10.93 36.02 7.92
CA PRO A 62 -11.98 37.00 8.10
C PRO A 62 -13.13 36.45 8.94
N SER A 63 -13.76 37.40 9.64
CA SER A 63 -14.72 37.27 10.72
C SER A 63 -16.15 36.93 10.29
N ALA A 64 -16.77 36.04 11.07
CA ALA A 64 -18.16 35.90 11.52
C ALA A 64 -19.39 36.42 10.71
N ALA A 65 -20.38 35.52 10.69
CA ALA A 65 -21.85 35.69 10.88
C ALA A 65 -22.76 35.74 9.62
N PRO A 66 -24.09 35.48 9.72
CA PRO A 66 -24.87 34.76 10.74
C PRO A 66 -25.88 33.71 10.19
N THR A 67 -26.40 32.93 11.14
CA THR A 67 -27.54 32.01 11.13
C THR A 67 -28.82 32.50 10.41
N GLN A 68 -29.44 31.65 9.58
CA GLN A 68 -30.88 31.74 9.24
C GLN A 68 -31.57 30.37 9.08
N VAL A 69 -32.53 30.14 10.00
CA VAL A 69 -33.89 29.57 9.90
C VAL A 69 -34.21 28.51 8.83
N GLN A 70 -34.65 27.33 9.30
CA GLN A 70 -35.36 26.30 8.53
C GLN A 70 -36.85 26.64 8.31
N PRO A 71 -37.43 26.24 7.17
CA PRO A 71 -38.84 25.91 7.05
C PRO A 71 -39.06 24.40 7.09
N VAL A 72 -40.09 24.01 7.85
CA VAL A 72 -40.71 22.69 7.89
C VAL A 72 -41.60 22.56 6.66
N ASP A 73 -41.44 21.50 5.87
CA ASP A 73 -42.56 20.89 5.15
C ASP A 73 -42.33 19.41 4.89
N GLY A 74 -43.34 18.63 5.26
CA GLY A 74 -43.36 17.18 5.18
C GLY A 74 -43.65 16.69 3.76
N VAL A 75 -42.73 15.87 3.25
CA VAL A 75 -43.01 14.90 2.21
C VAL A 75 -42.41 13.59 2.72
N LEU A 76 -43.18 12.50 2.67
CA LEU A 76 -42.70 11.15 3.00
C LEU A 76 -41.43 10.87 2.19
N ASN A 77 -40.28 10.98 2.84
CA ASN A 77 -39.04 10.53 2.26
C ASN A 77 -39.13 9.01 2.12
N PRO A 78 -38.80 8.43 0.95
CA PRO A 78 -38.38 7.03 0.92
C PRO A 78 -37.24 6.86 1.95
N PRO A 79 -37.08 5.65 2.55
CA PRO A 79 -36.07 5.43 3.57
C PRO A 79 -34.74 6.02 3.08
N PRO A 80 -34.05 6.84 3.90
CA PRO A 80 -32.82 7.49 3.46
C PRO A 80 -31.93 6.39 2.92
N ALA A 81 -31.55 6.51 1.64
CA ALA A 81 -30.49 5.68 1.09
C ALA A 81 -29.36 5.78 2.10
N SER A 82 -29.07 4.68 2.80
CA SER A 82 -27.92 4.63 3.68
C SER A 82 -26.76 5.11 2.82
N LYS A 83 -26.08 6.18 3.25
CA LYS A 83 -24.93 6.67 2.50
C LYS A 83 -23.92 5.53 2.54
N GLN A 84 -23.85 4.73 1.47
CA GLN A 84 -22.82 3.71 1.33
C GLN A 84 -21.49 4.44 1.47
N THR A 85 -20.76 4.12 2.53
CA THR A 85 -19.50 4.80 2.88
C THR A 85 -18.35 4.34 1.97
N HIS A 86 -18.49 3.14 1.41
CA HIS A 86 -17.48 2.49 0.57
C HIS A 86 -18.07 2.07 -0.78
N HIS A 87 -17.18 1.87 -1.74
CA HIS A 87 -17.42 1.16 -2.99
C HIS A 87 -16.99 -0.29 -2.84
N GLU A 88 -17.92 -1.23 -2.79
CA GLU A 88 -17.60 -2.65 -2.55
C GLU A 88 -17.25 -3.40 -3.84
N ILE A 89 -16.18 -4.20 -3.79
CA ILE A 89 -15.72 -5.05 -4.90
C ILE A 89 -15.78 -6.53 -4.54
N PHE A 90 -16.06 -7.36 -5.56
CA PHE A 90 -16.38 -8.78 -5.40
C PHE A 90 -15.46 -9.66 -6.24
N SER A 91 -15.07 -10.81 -5.69
CA SER A 91 -14.25 -11.77 -6.43
C SER A 91 -15.01 -12.34 -7.62
N THR A 92 -14.30 -12.44 -8.75
CA THR A 92 -14.79 -13.08 -9.97
C THR A 92 -14.65 -14.60 -9.92
N SER A 93 -13.72 -15.14 -9.11
CA SER A 93 -13.44 -16.59 -9.04
C SER A 93 -14.06 -17.33 -7.86
N THR A 94 -14.29 -16.68 -6.72
CA THR A 94 -14.83 -17.39 -5.54
C THR A 94 -16.36 -17.49 -5.59
N PHE A 95 -16.88 -18.63 -5.15
CA PHE A 95 -18.34 -18.88 -5.13
C PHE A 95 -19.08 -17.92 -4.18
N ASN A 96 -18.47 -17.62 -3.04
CA ASN A 96 -19.03 -16.70 -2.04
C ASN A 96 -18.71 -15.22 -2.34
N LYS A 97 -18.06 -14.92 -3.48
CA LYS A 97 -17.64 -13.58 -3.90
C LYS A 97 -16.64 -12.88 -2.98
N LYS A 98 -16.15 -13.56 -1.94
CA LYS A 98 -15.15 -13.03 -1.01
C LYS A 98 -13.75 -13.14 -1.60
N PHE A 99 -12.81 -12.40 -1.04
CA PHE A 99 -11.40 -12.64 -1.30
C PHE A 99 -10.97 -14.09 -0.94
N PHE A 100 -9.80 -14.51 -1.43
CA PHE A 100 -9.20 -15.81 -1.13
C PHE A 100 -7.86 -15.64 -0.40
N THR A 101 -7.51 -16.62 0.43
CA THR A 101 -6.22 -16.62 1.14
C THR A 101 -5.09 -17.09 0.23
N ILE A 102 -3.88 -16.60 0.48
CA ILE A 102 -2.64 -17.07 -0.15
C ILE A 102 -1.85 -17.87 0.89
N ARG A 103 -1.41 -19.08 0.54
CA ARG A 103 -0.68 -19.98 1.47
C ARG A 103 0.69 -20.38 0.93
N PHE A 104 1.71 -20.15 1.75
CA PHE A 104 3.11 -20.48 1.48
C PHE A 104 3.52 -21.80 2.15
N GLY A 105 2.69 -22.84 2.03
CA GLY A 105 2.91 -24.09 2.75
C GLY A 105 2.84 -23.89 4.27
N ASP A 106 3.89 -24.32 4.98
CA ASP A 106 4.02 -24.18 6.44
C ASP A 106 4.60 -22.82 6.87
N GLU A 107 5.00 -21.97 5.92
CA GLU A 107 5.58 -20.67 6.21
C GLU A 107 4.51 -19.58 6.36
N ALA A 108 4.64 -18.75 7.40
CA ALA A 108 3.82 -17.57 7.58
C ALA A 108 4.38 -16.42 6.74
N ALA A 109 3.51 -15.75 5.97
CA ALA A 109 3.91 -14.67 5.08
C ALA A 109 2.88 -13.53 5.05
N ILE A 110 3.36 -12.32 4.78
CA ILE A 110 2.60 -11.08 4.71
C ILE A 110 2.96 -10.30 3.43
N ASN A 111 2.17 -9.29 3.09
CA ASN A 111 2.44 -8.39 1.95
C ASN A 111 2.67 -9.12 0.62
N PRO A 112 1.67 -9.92 0.16
CA PRO A 112 1.82 -10.79 -0.99
C PRO A 112 1.80 -10.05 -2.34
N ASN A 113 2.36 -10.75 -3.32
CA ASN A 113 2.34 -10.45 -4.74
C ASN A 113 1.90 -11.69 -5.50
N VAL A 114 1.10 -11.47 -6.53
CA VAL A 114 0.65 -12.53 -7.44
C VAL A 114 0.92 -12.05 -8.85
N ILE A 115 1.67 -12.80 -9.65
CA ILE A 115 1.78 -12.58 -11.09
C ILE A 115 1.51 -13.89 -11.84
N PRO A 116 0.90 -13.86 -13.03
CA PRO A 116 0.72 -15.07 -13.82
C PRO A 116 2.06 -15.65 -14.27
N HIS A 117 2.18 -16.99 -14.24
CA HIS A 117 3.34 -17.70 -14.74
C HIS A 117 3.46 -17.51 -16.27
N PRO A 118 4.66 -17.25 -16.83
CA PRO A 118 4.80 -16.92 -18.25
C PRO A 118 4.47 -18.09 -19.19
N SER A 119 4.77 -19.32 -18.76
CA SER A 119 4.70 -20.52 -19.62
C SER A 119 3.75 -21.63 -19.14
N ILE A 120 3.27 -21.58 -17.90
CA ILE A 120 2.46 -22.66 -17.30
C ILE A 120 1.04 -22.13 -17.09
N GLU A 121 0.07 -22.78 -17.72
CA GLU A 121 -1.34 -22.40 -17.62
C GLU A 121 -1.86 -22.52 -16.18
N ASN A 122 -2.78 -21.62 -15.82
CA ASN A 122 -3.47 -21.61 -14.51
C ASN A 122 -2.52 -21.66 -13.30
N THR A 123 -1.27 -21.22 -13.50
CA THR A 123 -0.23 -21.19 -12.49
C THR A 123 0.23 -19.75 -12.30
N PHE A 124 0.55 -19.40 -11.06
CA PHE A 124 0.95 -18.06 -10.66
C PHE A 124 2.27 -18.15 -9.92
N ILE A 125 3.12 -17.14 -10.07
CA ILE A 125 4.28 -16.95 -9.21
C ILE A 125 3.80 -16.06 -8.08
N ILE A 126 3.88 -16.55 -6.85
CA ILE A 126 3.53 -15.76 -5.66
C ILE A 126 4.77 -15.44 -4.84
N ILE A 127 4.83 -14.21 -4.35
CA ILE A 127 5.96 -13.69 -3.57
C ILE A 127 5.42 -12.98 -2.34
N ALA A 128 6.01 -13.17 -1.16
CA ALA A 128 5.59 -12.48 0.06
C ALA A 128 6.71 -12.39 1.09
N GLN A 129 6.66 -11.36 1.93
CA GLN A 129 7.59 -11.19 3.04
C GLN A 129 7.37 -12.30 4.06
N LYS A 130 8.43 -13.05 4.41
CA LYS A 130 8.36 -14.00 5.53
C LYS A 130 8.03 -13.24 6.81
N ARG A 131 6.98 -13.68 7.49
CA ARG A 131 6.59 -13.10 8.76
C ARG A 131 7.57 -13.53 9.83
N LYS A 132 8.04 -12.57 10.62
CA LYS A 132 8.86 -12.86 11.80
C LYS A 132 8.03 -13.47 12.92
N THR A 133 8.55 -14.56 13.49
CA THR A 133 8.08 -15.19 14.72
C THR A 133 8.97 -14.77 15.90
N HIS A 134 8.50 -14.99 17.13
CA HIS A 134 9.24 -14.62 18.33
C HIS A 134 10.63 -15.29 18.37
N GLY A 135 11.69 -14.49 18.38
CA GLY A 135 13.08 -14.97 18.42
C GLY A 135 13.83 -14.86 17.08
N ASP A 136 13.17 -14.36 16.03
CA ASP A 136 13.80 -14.18 14.73
C ASP A 136 14.87 -13.08 14.73
N THR A 137 15.84 -13.27 13.85
CA THR A 137 16.99 -12.39 13.61
C THR A 137 16.55 -11.07 12.96
N SER A 138 17.47 -10.11 12.83
CA SER A 138 17.27 -8.89 12.04
C SER A 138 17.15 -9.15 10.51
N GLU A 139 17.11 -10.42 10.10
CA GLU A 139 17.01 -10.84 8.70
C GLU A 139 15.57 -10.78 8.20
N HIS A 140 15.42 -10.29 6.98
CA HIS A 140 14.17 -10.20 6.26
C HIS A 140 14.35 -10.93 4.93
N VAL A 141 13.39 -11.79 4.59
CA VAL A 141 13.43 -12.59 3.37
C VAL A 141 12.09 -12.55 2.66
N GLU A 142 12.15 -12.55 1.34
CA GLU A 142 10.99 -12.67 0.46
C GLU A 142 10.86 -14.11 0.02
N LEU A 143 9.74 -14.75 0.36
CA LEU A 143 9.42 -16.12 -0.03
C LEU A 143 8.81 -16.14 -1.42
N VAL A 144 9.12 -17.15 -2.22
CA VAL A 144 8.59 -17.35 -3.57
C VAL A 144 8.25 -18.81 -3.84
N CYS A 145 7.18 -19.05 -4.59
CA CYS A 145 6.82 -20.36 -5.14
C CYS A 145 5.90 -20.21 -6.36
N ASN A 146 5.77 -21.29 -7.13
CA ASN A 146 4.65 -21.46 -8.06
C ASN A 146 3.41 -21.91 -7.30
N ALA A 147 2.25 -21.34 -7.61
CA ALA A 147 1.00 -21.59 -6.92
C ALA A 147 -0.19 -21.77 -7.88
N VAL A 148 -1.19 -22.51 -7.41
CA VAL A 148 -2.42 -22.81 -8.15
C VAL A 148 -3.65 -22.57 -7.27
N PHE A 149 -4.79 -22.30 -7.91
CA PHE A 149 -6.06 -22.21 -7.20
C PHE A 149 -6.54 -23.58 -6.72
N THR A 150 -6.99 -23.61 -5.47
CA THR A 150 -7.64 -24.75 -4.81
C THR A 150 -8.94 -24.26 -4.14
N LEU A 151 -9.69 -25.17 -3.52
CA LEU A 151 -10.86 -24.80 -2.70
C LEU A 151 -10.47 -23.95 -1.48
N GLU A 152 -9.22 -24.01 -1.04
CA GLU A 152 -8.70 -23.28 0.14
C GLU A 152 -8.04 -21.94 -0.23
N GLY A 153 -8.01 -21.58 -1.51
CA GLY A 153 -7.37 -20.37 -2.02
C GLY A 153 -6.17 -20.67 -2.93
N LEU A 154 -5.24 -19.72 -3.02
CA LEU A 154 -4.04 -19.80 -3.85
C LEU A 154 -2.89 -20.41 -3.05
N ILE A 155 -2.40 -21.58 -3.44
CA ILE A 155 -1.47 -22.38 -2.63
C ILE A 155 -0.23 -22.75 -3.43
N CYS A 156 0.94 -22.66 -2.80
CA CYS A 156 2.18 -23.16 -3.36
C CYS A 156 2.10 -24.64 -3.76
N LEU A 157 2.64 -24.96 -4.94
CA LEU A 157 2.83 -26.34 -5.42
C LEU A 157 3.97 -27.06 -4.69
N GLU A 158 4.99 -26.30 -4.29
CA GLU A 158 6.21 -26.78 -3.64
C GLU A 158 6.53 -25.91 -2.42
N ALA A 159 7.43 -26.37 -1.54
CA ALA A 159 7.86 -25.56 -0.41
C ALA A 159 8.45 -24.23 -0.91
N PRO A 160 8.07 -23.08 -0.31
CA PRO A 160 8.58 -21.79 -0.75
C PRO A 160 10.08 -21.68 -0.50
N THR A 161 10.75 -20.91 -1.36
CA THR A 161 12.19 -20.62 -1.25
C THR A 161 12.40 -19.13 -1.02
N ALA A 162 13.53 -18.75 -0.43
CA ALA A 162 13.90 -17.35 -0.28
C ALA A 162 14.45 -16.80 -1.60
N LEU A 163 13.98 -15.63 -2.03
CA LEU A 163 14.55 -14.92 -3.18
C LEU A 163 16.00 -14.52 -2.87
N PRO A 164 16.94 -14.72 -3.82
CA PRO A 164 18.36 -14.41 -3.63
C PRO A 164 18.65 -12.92 -3.82
N ILE A 165 17.98 -12.05 -3.05
CA ILE A 165 18.20 -10.61 -3.06
C ILE A 165 19.35 -10.27 -2.12
N ALA A 166 20.35 -9.57 -2.64
CA ALA A 166 21.51 -9.18 -1.85
C ALA A 166 21.15 -8.15 -0.76
N ALA A 167 21.60 -8.39 0.46
CA ALA A 167 21.49 -7.41 1.53
C ALA A 167 22.35 -6.17 1.23
N THR A 168 21.83 -5.01 1.62
CA THR A 168 22.49 -3.70 1.44
C THR A 168 22.98 -3.16 2.79
N LYS A 169 23.63 -2.00 2.80
CA LYS A 169 24.16 -1.37 4.02
C LYS A 169 23.82 0.11 4.04
N SER A 170 23.49 0.62 5.22
CA SER A 170 23.21 2.04 5.38
C SER A 170 24.50 2.85 5.22
N GLY A 171 24.39 4.03 4.61
CA GLY A 171 25.47 5.02 4.59
C GLY A 171 25.82 5.45 6.02
N ALA A 172 27.08 5.88 6.21
CA ALA A 172 27.52 6.44 7.49
C ALA A 172 26.64 7.65 7.87
N ASP A 173 26.20 7.69 9.13
CA ASP A 173 25.40 8.77 9.73
C ASP A 173 24.03 9.04 9.07
N LYS A 174 23.53 8.11 8.25
CA LYS A 174 22.19 8.25 7.61
C LYS A 174 21.04 7.80 8.50
N CYS A 175 21.30 6.87 9.42
CA CYS A 175 20.32 6.43 10.40
C CYS A 175 20.47 7.23 11.69
N PRO A 176 19.52 8.13 12.03
CA PRO A 176 19.56 8.85 13.29
C PRO A 176 19.43 7.88 14.47
N PRO A 177 19.84 8.26 15.70
CA PRO A 177 19.80 7.37 16.87
C PRO A 177 18.45 6.71 17.13
N LYS A 178 17.34 7.42 16.85
CA LYS A 178 15.97 6.89 17.00
C LYS A 178 15.66 5.73 16.04
N LEU A 179 16.42 5.61 14.93
CA LEU A 179 16.27 4.59 13.89
C LEU A 179 17.52 3.72 13.77
N ALA A 180 18.40 3.70 14.77
CA ALA A 180 19.64 2.91 14.73
C ALA A 180 19.39 1.41 14.55
N TYR A 181 18.23 0.90 14.98
CA TYR A 181 17.88 -0.50 14.81
C TYR A 181 17.56 -0.85 13.33
N ILE A 182 17.06 0.11 12.53
CA ILE A 182 16.86 -0.08 11.08
C ILE A 182 18.20 -0.33 10.38
N ALA A 183 19.27 0.30 10.85
CA ALA A 183 20.62 0.05 10.33
C ALA A 183 21.12 -1.39 10.56
N MET A 184 20.44 -2.15 11.42
CA MET A 184 20.73 -3.57 11.68
C MET A 184 19.91 -4.52 10.80
N ASN A 185 18.98 -4.02 9.99
CA ASN A 185 18.20 -4.85 9.07
C ASN A 185 19.14 -5.54 8.08
N VAL A 186 18.79 -6.78 7.73
CA VAL A 186 19.50 -7.55 6.71
C VAL A 186 18.48 -8.07 5.71
N GLY A 187 18.68 -7.78 4.43
CA GLY A 187 17.84 -8.30 3.35
C GLY A 187 16.75 -7.33 2.86
N PRO A 188 15.90 -7.81 1.93
CA PRO A 188 14.77 -7.06 1.38
C PRO A 188 13.59 -6.96 2.35
N HIS A 189 12.83 -5.87 2.25
CA HIS A 189 11.61 -5.63 3.01
C HIS A 189 10.43 -5.30 2.09
N ASP A 190 9.26 -5.87 2.37
CA ASP A 190 7.96 -5.55 1.76
C ASP A 190 8.03 -5.44 0.23
N ALA A 191 8.60 -6.46 -0.40
CA ALA A 191 8.80 -6.43 -1.83
C ALA A 191 7.49 -6.39 -2.61
N ARG A 192 7.55 -5.76 -3.78
CA ARG A 192 6.46 -5.73 -4.77
C ARG A 192 6.96 -6.25 -6.09
N VAL A 193 6.30 -7.29 -6.60
CA VAL A 193 6.60 -7.88 -7.91
C VAL A 193 5.50 -7.56 -8.88
N PHE A 194 5.85 -7.02 -10.03
CA PHE A 194 4.91 -6.50 -11.01
C PHE A 194 5.51 -6.47 -12.40
N TYR A 195 4.66 -6.35 -13.43
CA TYR A 195 5.12 -6.19 -14.81
C TYR A 195 5.29 -4.72 -15.16
N GLY A 196 6.44 -4.37 -15.74
CA GLY A 196 6.55 -3.23 -16.66
C GLY A 196 6.10 -3.63 -18.08
N PRO A 197 6.16 -2.72 -19.07
CA PRO A 197 5.66 -2.98 -20.43
C PRO A 197 6.31 -4.21 -21.10
N ARG A 198 7.56 -4.51 -20.76
CA ARG A 198 8.35 -5.54 -21.43
C ARG A 198 8.77 -6.70 -20.53
N ALA A 199 9.06 -6.45 -19.25
CA ALA A 199 9.61 -7.41 -18.30
C ALA A 199 9.03 -7.23 -16.88
N PRO A 200 9.05 -8.27 -16.04
CA PRO A 200 8.72 -8.15 -14.62
C PRO A 200 9.88 -7.55 -13.82
N PHE A 201 9.53 -6.72 -12.84
CA PHE A 201 10.45 -6.11 -11.89
C PHE A 201 10.01 -6.42 -10.46
N ILE A 202 10.98 -6.34 -9.56
CA ILE A 202 10.74 -6.33 -8.12
C ILE A 202 11.22 -4.98 -7.57
N VAL A 203 10.42 -4.34 -6.74
CA VAL A 203 10.88 -3.26 -5.86
C VAL A 203 10.86 -3.72 -4.42
N PHE A 204 11.83 -3.30 -3.62
CA PHE A 204 11.93 -3.72 -2.23
C PHE A 204 12.62 -2.66 -1.38
N GLY A 205 12.27 -2.60 -0.11
CA GLY A 205 12.95 -1.76 0.87
C GLY A 205 14.26 -2.40 1.33
N SER A 206 15.30 -1.60 1.55
CA SER A 206 16.53 -2.06 2.19
C SER A 206 17.33 -0.88 2.74
N ASN A 207 18.48 -1.14 3.37
CA ASN A 207 19.33 -0.11 3.92
C ASN A 207 19.95 0.78 2.82
N SER A 208 19.85 2.09 3.00
CA SER A 208 20.14 3.08 1.95
C SER A 208 21.49 3.76 2.13
N ILE A 209 22.18 4.07 1.03
CA ILE A 209 23.37 4.92 1.09
C ILE A 209 23.03 6.43 1.09
N PHE A 210 21.83 6.79 0.66
CA PHE A 210 21.37 8.20 0.58
C PHE A 210 20.56 8.63 1.82
N ALA A 211 19.77 7.72 2.38
CA ALA A 211 18.85 7.82 3.51
C ALA A 211 19.13 6.71 4.56
N CYS A 212 18.36 6.60 5.64
CA CYS A 212 18.51 5.47 6.58
C CYS A 212 18.04 4.16 5.92
N PHE A 213 16.90 4.25 5.26
CA PHE A 213 16.24 3.16 4.54
C PHE A 213 15.74 3.69 3.20
N GLY A 214 15.89 2.89 2.16
CA GLY A 214 15.60 3.27 0.78
C GLY A 214 14.88 2.15 0.04
N GLN A 215 14.46 2.47 -1.18
CA GLN A 215 13.79 1.52 -2.04
C GLN A 215 14.65 1.21 -3.26
N PHE A 216 14.69 -0.06 -3.63
CA PHE A 216 15.49 -0.58 -4.71
C PHE A 216 14.59 -1.15 -5.80
N ILE A 217 15.07 -1.21 -7.03
CA ILE A 217 14.46 -1.93 -8.14
C ILE A 217 15.44 -2.97 -8.68
N GLN A 218 14.94 -4.13 -9.09
CA GLN A 218 15.70 -5.18 -9.76
C GLN A 218 14.85 -5.88 -10.82
N ASP A 219 15.48 -6.35 -11.90
CA ASP A 219 14.88 -7.26 -12.86
C ASP A 219 14.54 -8.57 -12.14
N PHE A 220 13.25 -8.92 -12.07
CA PHE A 220 12.81 -10.09 -11.32
C PHE A 220 13.30 -11.41 -11.95
N ARG A 221 13.58 -11.41 -13.26
CA ARG A 221 13.97 -12.61 -14.01
C ARG A 221 15.35 -13.13 -13.61
N VAL A 222 16.22 -12.29 -13.06
CA VAL A 222 17.57 -12.68 -12.66
C VAL A 222 17.60 -13.37 -11.28
N LEU A 223 16.47 -13.37 -10.56
CA LEU A 223 16.36 -13.93 -9.21
C LEU A 223 15.94 -15.41 -9.19
N GLY A 224 15.66 -16.01 -10.35
CA GLY A 224 15.37 -17.43 -10.45
C GLY A 224 14.94 -17.85 -11.86
N ASP A 225 14.82 -19.16 -12.06
CA ASP A 225 14.41 -19.73 -13.35
C ASP A 225 12.90 -19.99 -13.38
N TRP A 226 12.15 -18.94 -13.71
CA TRP A 226 10.67 -18.97 -13.74
C TRP A 226 10.09 -19.15 -15.15
N GLY A 227 10.92 -19.49 -16.14
CA GLY A 227 10.49 -19.61 -17.54
C GLY A 227 10.22 -18.28 -18.24
N PHE A 228 10.75 -17.16 -17.74
CA PHE A 228 10.72 -15.88 -18.45
C PHE A 228 11.72 -15.86 -19.60
N GLU A 229 11.34 -15.24 -20.72
CA GLU A 229 12.30 -14.92 -21.77
C GLU A 229 13.28 -13.84 -21.28
N MET A 230 14.56 -14.19 -21.29
CA MET A 230 15.66 -13.26 -21.08
C MET A 230 15.85 -12.43 -22.35
N SER A 231 15.21 -11.26 -22.38
CA SER A 231 15.40 -10.26 -23.43
C SER A 231 16.61 -9.36 -23.12
N LEU A 232 17.01 -8.53 -24.10
CA LEU A 232 18.06 -7.50 -23.95
C LEU A 232 17.96 -6.77 -22.60
N ASP A 233 19.10 -6.55 -21.97
CA ASP A 233 19.24 -5.88 -20.67
C ASP A 233 18.40 -4.59 -20.63
N GLN A 234 17.36 -4.57 -19.80
CA GLN A 234 16.51 -3.40 -19.58
C GLN A 234 17.04 -2.51 -18.45
N GLY A 235 18.23 -2.81 -17.94
CA GLY A 235 18.77 -2.26 -16.71
C GLY A 235 18.31 -3.05 -15.50
N PHE A 236 18.89 -2.70 -14.35
CA PHE A 236 18.52 -3.24 -13.04
C PHE A 236 18.76 -4.74 -12.84
N GLY A 237 19.76 -5.33 -13.51
CA GLY A 237 20.15 -6.73 -13.25
C GLY A 237 20.59 -7.00 -11.80
N LEU A 238 21.00 -5.96 -11.08
CA LEU A 238 21.26 -5.95 -9.64
C LEU A 238 20.31 -4.96 -8.95
N GLY A 239 20.09 -5.17 -7.65
CA GLY A 239 19.34 -4.24 -6.80
C GLY A 239 19.90 -2.82 -6.91
N THR A 240 19.15 -1.95 -7.57
CA THR A 240 19.56 -0.57 -7.86
C THR A 240 18.73 0.37 -7.00
N GLU A 241 19.39 1.19 -6.19
CA GLU A 241 18.72 2.12 -5.29
C GLU A 241 18.02 3.23 -6.08
N LEU A 242 16.72 3.38 -5.86
CA LEU A 242 15.94 4.46 -6.43
C LEU A 242 16.25 5.75 -5.67
N GLN A 243 16.46 6.82 -6.41
CA GLN A 243 16.61 8.17 -5.85
C GLN A 243 15.32 8.97 -5.93
N ARG A 244 15.28 10.09 -5.20
CA ARG A 244 14.21 11.09 -5.30
C ARG A 244 14.75 12.49 -5.60
N PRO A 245 13.93 13.37 -6.21
CA PRO A 245 14.20 14.79 -6.17
C PRO A 245 14.25 15.29 -4.71
N PRO A 246 15.15 16.23 -4.37
CA PRO A 246 15.17 16.84 -3.06
C PRO A 246 13.83 17.49 -2.68
N PRO A 247 13.50 17.58 -1.37
CA PRO A 247 14.31 17.13 -0.24
C PRO A 247 14.27 15.62 -0.07
N TRP A 248 15.41 15.06 0.33
CA TRP A 248 15.48 13.70 0.83
C TRP A 248 14.93 13.64 2.23
N GLY A 249 14.65 12.42 2.64
CA GLY A 249 14.49 12.20 4.04
C GLY A 249 14.87 10.80 4.50
N THR A 250 14.53 10.47 5.74
CA THR A 250 15.12 9.38 6.48
C THR A 250 14.65 8.00 6.04
N MET A 251 13.36 7.85 5.70
CA MET A 251 12.74 6.57 5.32
C MET A 251 12.09 6.70 3.94
N GLU A 252 12.84 6.33 2.91
CA GLU A 252 12.35 6.35 1.54
C GLU A 252 11.79 4.98 1.17
N LYS A 253 10.46 4.90 1.16
CA LYS A 253 9.72 3.66 0.87
C LYS A 253 8.43 3.99 0.17
N ASN A 254 7.71 2.95 -0.25
CA ASN A 254 6.37 3.04 -0.80
C ASN A 254 6.23 3.70 -2.17
N TRP A 255 7.34 3.96 -2.85
CA TRP A 255 7.36 4.45 -4.22
C TRP A 255 7.01 3.34 -5.20
N PHE A 256 6.58 3.76 -6.38
CA PHE A 256 6.35 2.83 -7.49
C PHE A 256 6.82 3.43 -8.80
N PRO A 257 7.40 2.60 -9.70
CA PRO A 257 7.67 3.02 -11.06
C PRO A 257 6.40 2.99 -11.91
N PHE A 258 6.39 3.81 -12.95
CA PHE A 258 5.41 3.81 -14.03
C PHE A 258 6.08 4.15 -15.37
N TRP A 259 5.38 3.88 -16.47
CA TRP A 259 5.91 4.03 -17.82
C TRP A 259 5.04 4.96 -18.66
N ASP A 260 5.68 5.82 -19.45
CA ASP A 260 5.00 6.59 -20.49
C ASP A 260 4.69 5.72 -21.73
N GLU A 261 4.14 6.34 -22.77
CA GLU A 261 3.75 5.66 -24.02
C GLU A 261 4.96 5.18 -24.82
N GLU A 262 6.10 5.85 -24.67
CA GLU A 262 7.38 5.51 -25.30
C GLU A 262 8.19 4.47 -24.49
N GLY A 263 7.72 4.09 -23.30
CA GLY A 263 8.36 3.14 -22.41
C GLY A 263 9.52 3.70 -21.60
N ALA A 264 9.65 5.02 -21.47
CA ALA A 264 10.53 5.64 -20.49
C ALA A 264 9.96 5.46 -19.08
N ILE A 265 10.86 5.30 -18.11
CA ILE A 265 10.51 4.96 -16.73
C ILE A 265 10.51 6.22 -15.88
N TYR A 266 9.51 6.32 -15.02
CA TYR A 266 9.34 7.36 -14.02
C TYR A 266 9.10 6.71 -12.67
N VAL A 267 9.39 7.42 -11.59
CA VAL A 267 9.05 6.99 -10.22
C VAL A 267 8.10 8.00 -9.62
N HIS A 268 7.01 7.50 -9.04
CA HIS A 268 6.09 8.29 -8.24
C HIS A 268 6.47 8.17 -6.77
N HIS A 269 6.97 9.26 -6.21
CA HIS A 269 7.52 9.30 -4.85
C HIS A 269 6.45 9.59 -3.83
N ASP A 270 5.69 10.67 -4.04
CA ASP A 270 4.70 11.16 -3.08
C ASP A 270 3.37 11.42 -3.80
N VAL A 271 2.24 11.09 -3.16
CA VAL A 271 0.88 11.46 -3.58
C VAL A 271 0.29 12.55 -2.69
N SER A 272 0.80 12.66 -1.46
CA SER A 272 0.37 13.57 -0.41
C SER A 272 1.59 13.92 0.45
N PRO A 273 1.71 15.15 1.00
CA PRO A 273 0.76 16.27 0.90
C PRO A 273 0.77 16.95 -0.48
N LYS A 274 1.79 16.69 -1.30
CA LYS A 274 1.87 17.10 -2.70
C LYS A 274 2.35 15.93 -3.52
N ARG A 275 1.85 15.84 -4.75
CA ARG A 275 2.33 14.84 -5.70
C ARG A 275 3.78 15.15 -6.06
N VAL A 276 4.63 14.13 -6.15
CA VAL A 276 6.02 14.21 -6.58
C VAL A 276 6.33 13.01 -7.47
N PHE A 277 6.83 13.28 -8.66
CA PHE A 277 7.32 12.23 -9.56
C PHE A 277 8.43 12.75 -10.47
N ALA A 278 9.36 11.87 -10.81
CA ALA A 278 10.50 12.23 -11.65
C ALA A 278 10.88 11.10 -12.60
N LYS A 279 11.54 11.47 -13.70
CA LYS A 279 12.09 10.51 -14.66
C LYS A 279 13.23 9.72 -14.02
N LEU A 280 13.24 8.40 -14.22
CA LEU A 280 14.23 7.47 -13.70
C LEU A 280 15.28 7.13 -14.77
N ASN A 281 16.55 7.19 -14.37
CA ASN A 281 17.68 6.71 -15.16
C ASN A 281 18.03 5.26 -14.77
N ALA A 282 18.75 4.57 -15.64
CA ALA A 282 19.13 3.17 -15.44
C ALA A 282 20.05 2.91 -14.23
N ASP A 283 20.71 3.96 -13.71
CA ASP A 283 21.56 3.91 -12.52
C ASP A 283 20.81 4.19 -11.21
N GLY A 284 19.49 4.38 -11.26
CA GLY A 284 18.67 4.72 -10.11
C GLY A 284 18.55 6.21 -9.82
N SER A 285 19.36 7.06 -10.47
CA SER A 285 19.24 8.51 -10.36
C SER A 285 17.95 9.03 -11.00
N VAL A 286 17.47 10.18 -10.53
CA VAL A 286 16.24 10.81 -11.04
C VAL A 286 16.47 12.26 -11.45
N GLY A 287 15.63 12.74 -12.37
CA GLY A 287 15.56 14.15 -12.76
C GLY A 287 14.90 15.06 -11.71
N SER A 288 14.54 16.27 -12.12
CA SER A 288 13.73 17.17 -11.30
C SER A 288 12.32 16.64 -11.09
N ASP A 289 11.64 17.11 -10.04
CA ASP A 289 10.21 16.89 -9.86
C ASP A 289 9.43 17.49 -11.04
N LEU A 290 8.57 16.68 -11.65
CA LEU A 290 7.76 17.02 -12.82
C LEU A 290 6.29 17.30 -12.44
N ALA A 291 5.88 17.01 -11.20
CA ALA A 291 4.51 17.24 -10.74
C ALA A 291 4.02 18.69 -10.92
N PRO A 292 4.84 19.74 -10.78
CA PRO A 292 4.40 21.12 -11.03
C PRO A 292 3.93 21.40 -12.47
N LEU A 293 4.26 20.53 -13.44
CA LEU A 293 3.80 20.67 -14.82
C LEU A 293 2.35 20.19 -15.01
N ALA A 294 1.81 19.44 -14.04
CA ALA A 294 0.46 18.90 -14.04
C ALA A 294 -0.50 19.86 -13.31
N ALA A 295 -0.80 21.01 -13.94
CA ALA A 295 -1.48 22.12 -13.27
C ALA A 295 -2.88 21.78 -12.70
N GLY A 296 -3.58 20.78 -13.27
CA GLY A 296 -4.90 20.35 -12.78
C GLY A 296 -4.89 19.46 -11.54
N ASP A 297 -3.72 18.98 -11.10
CA ASP A 297 -3.62 18.00 -10.02
C ASP A 297 -4.08 18.57 -8.67
N GLU A 298 -3.72 19.82 -8.35
CA GLU A 298 -4.04 20.43 -7.04
C GLU A 298 -5.55 20.52 -6.80
N ALA A 299 -6.31 20.93 -7.81
CA ALA A 299 -7.77 20.98 -7.74
C ALA A 299 -8.38 19.58 -7.56
N CYS A 300 -7.85 18.59 -8.29
CA CYS A 300 -8.37 17.24 -8.22
C CYS A 300 -8.06 16.57 -6.87
N LEU A 301 -6.81 16.64 -6.41
CA LEU A 301 -6.38 16.10 -5.12
C LEU A 301 -7.15 16.78 -3.99
N SER A 302 -7.35 18.10 -4.02
CA SER A 302 -8.13 18.82 -3.00
C SER A 302 -9.58 18.34 -2.90
N ARG A 303 -10.16 17.87 -4.01
CA ARG A 303 -11.55 17.41 -4.07
C ARG A 303 -11.73 15.96 -3.61
N TYR A 304 -10.82 15.07 -4.00
CA TYR A 304 -11.01 13.62 -3.83
C TYR A 304 -10.05 12.98 -2.81
N MET A 305 -8.99 13.66 -2.40
CA MET A 305 -8.11 13.14 -1.35
C MET A 305 -8.84 13.11 0.00
N PRO A 306 -8.70 12.04 0.79
CA PRO A 306 -9.19 12.00 2.16
C PRO A 306 -8.65 13.16 2.98
N LYS A 307 -9.52 13.80 3.77
CA LYS A 307 -9.13 14.87 4.67
C LYS A 307 -8.48 14.24 5.90
N LEU A 308 -7.21 14.54 6.12
CA LEU A 308 -6.48 14.03 7.26
C LEU A 308 -6.60 14.99 8.45
N PRO A 309 -7.01 14.52 9.65
CA PRO A 309 -6.73 15.23 10.88
C PRO A 309 -5.21 15.29 11.12
N PRO A 310 -4.76 16.22 11.98
CA PRO A 310 -3.33 16.48 12.17
C PRO A 310 -2.56 15.29 12.75
N ASP A 311 -3.23 14.44 13.54
CA ASP A 311 -2.62 13.38 14.32
C ASP A 311 -3.24 12.01 13.98
N LEU A 312 -2.43 10.95 13.99
CA LEU A 312 -2.82 9.53 13.85
C LEU A 312 -3.32 9.05 12.49
N GLU A 313 -3.44 9.92 11.49
CA GLU A 313 -3.85 9.55 10.14
C GLU A 313 -2.84 9.99 9.08
N SER A 314 -2.67 9.18 8.04
CA SER A 314 -1.73 9.47 6.95
C SER A 314 -2.16 8.85 5.62
N ILE A 315 -1.58 9.32 4.52
CA ILE A 315 -1.75 8.70 3.20
C ILE A 315 -0.55 7.80 2.90
N HIS A 316 -0.82 6.55 2.56
CA HIS A 316 0.16 5.55 2.20
C HIS A 316 0.01 5.18 0.73
N GLN A 317 1.01 5.47 -0.09
CA GLN A 317 1.17 4.72 -1.35
C GLN A 317 1.55 3.28 -1.01
N ALA A 318 1.02 2.32 -1.76
CA ALA A 318 1.19 0.92 -1.36
C ALA A 318 1.37 -0.01 -2.55
N THR A 319 0.65 0.20 -3.65
CA THR A 319 0.76 -0.69 -4.81
C THR A 319 1.79 -0.22 -5.84
N ASN A 320 2.16 -1.13 -6.74
CA ASN A 320 2.70 -0.77 -8.05
C ASN A 320 1.64 -0.06 -8.93
N SER A 321 2.05 0.34 -10.14
CA SER A 321 1.14 0.85 -11.16
C SER A 321 0.81 -0.19 -12.23
N LEU A 322 -0.31 0.01 -12.93
CA LEU A 322 -0.68 -0.69 -14.15
C LEU A 322 -1.22 0.32 -15.17
N SER A 323 -1.11 0.01 -16.46
CA SER A 323 -1.78 0.76 -17.53
C SER A 323 -3.09 0.11 -17.93
N ILE A 324 -4.07 0.91 -18.31
CA ILE A 324 -5.40 0.46 -18.69
C ILE A 324 -5.99 1.33 -19.80
N THR A 325 -6.61 0.69 -20.79
CA THR A 325 -7.45 1.38 -21.77
C THR A 325 -8.90 1.39 -21.33
N PHE A 326 -9.52 2.57 -21.32
CA PHE A 326 -10.91 2.81 -20.90
C PHE A 326 -11.93 2.40 -21.99
N CYS A 327 -11.80 1.17 -22.48
CA CYS A 327 -12.83 0.47 -23.24
C CYS A 327 -12.70 -1.04 -22.99
N LYS A 328 -13.67 -1.83 -23.45
CA LYS A 328 -13.67 -3.29 -23.29
C LYS A 328 -12.89 -3.94 -24.42
N ARG A 329 -11.95 -4.84 -24.12
CA ARG A 329 -11.22 -5.64 -25.11
C ARG A 329 -12.16 -6.45 -25.99
N SER A 330 -13.29 -6.90 -25.44
CA SER A 330 -14.34 -7.60 -26.17
C SER A 330 -15.10 -6.74 -27.18
N ASP A 331 -15.00 -5.41 -27.12
CA ASP A 331 -15.57 -4.52 -28.14
C ASP A 331 -14.65 -4.46 -29.38
N PRO A 332 -15.11 -4.88 -30.57
CA PRO A 332 -14.30 -4.87 -31.79
C PRO A 332 -13.84 -3.46 -32.24
N ASN A 333 -14.46 -2.39 -31.72
CA ASN A 333 -14.07 -1.02 -32.00
C ASN A 333 -13.09 -0.45 -30.96
N CYS A 334 -12.85 -1.17 -29.87
CA CYS A 334 -11.95 -0.74 -28.82
C CYS A 334 -10.49 -0.80 -29.31
N ARG A 335 -9.82 0.34 -29.29
CA ARG A 335 -8.39 0.46 -29.59
C ARG A 335 -7.72 1.28 -28.51
N ALA A 336 -6.58 0.81 -28.04
CA ALA A 336 -5.72 1.59 -27.16
C ALA A 336 -5.19 2.80 -27.95
N THR A 337 -5.39 3.99 -27.41
CA THR A 337 -4.86 5.26 -27.89
C THR A 337 -4.29 6.04 -26.72
N SER A 338 -3.52 7.09 -27.02
CA SER A 338 -2.98 8.02 -26.02
C SER A 338 -4.04 8.78 -25.23
N ASP A 339 -5.27 8.84 -25.75
CA ASP A 339 -6.36 9.62 -25.14
C ASP A 339 -7.25 8.79 -24.22
N ASN A 340 -7.30 7.48 -24.44
CA ASN A 340 -8.11 6.55 -23.64
C ASN A 340 -7.27 5.55 -22.82
N THR A 341 -5.93 5.64 -22.86
CA THR A 341 -5.04 4.79 -22.08
C THR A 341 -4.42 5.60 -20.93
N PHE A 342 -4.49 5.03 -19.74
CA PHE A 342 -4.11 5.70 -18.49
C PHE A 342 -3.24 4.77 -17.65
N VAL A 343 -2.56 5.35 -16.67
CA VAL A 343 -1.90 4.61 -15.60
C VAL A 343 -2.75 4.74 -14.34
N PHE A 344 -2.86 3.66 -13.57
CA PHE A 344 -3.55 3.69 -12.29
C PHE A 344 -2.74 3.00 -11.18
N THR A 345 -3.01 3.43 -9.95
CA THR A 345 -2.42 2.92 -8.71
C THR A 345 -3.45 2.95 -7.58
N VAL A 346 -3.22 2.19 -6.53
CA VAL A 346 -3.94 2.30 -5.25
C VAL A 346 -3.06 3.01 -4.22
N PHE A 347 -3.66 3.98 -3.54
CA PHE A 347 -3.14 4.58 -2.31
C PHE A 347 -4.15 4.33 -1.19
N GLN A 348 -3.72 4.44 0.06
CA GLN A 348 -4.53 4.08 1.21
C GLN A 348 -4.56 5.22 2.21
N HIS A 349 -5.73 5.49 2.76
CA HIS A 349 -5.87 6.31 3.95
C HIS A 349 -5.65 5.42 5.16
N LYS A 350 -4.53 5.62 5.83
CA LYS A 350 -4.21 4.94 7.08
C LYS A 350 -4.82 5.71 8.24
N THR A 351 -5.52 5.01 9.12
CA THR A 351 -5.89 5.49 10.45
C THR A 351 -5.19 4.66 11.51
N PHE A 352 -4.97 5.24 12.70
CA PHE A 352 -4.49 4.50 13.86
C PHE A 352 -5.26 4.91 15.10
N TYR A 353 -6.29 4.15 15.42
CA TYR A 353 -7.12 4.37 16.58
C TYR A 353 -7.21 3.10 17.41
N GLN A 354 -7.34 3.24 18.73
CA GLN A 354 -7.49 2.09 19.63
C GLN A 354 -6.36 1.04 19.50
N PHE A 355 -5.14 1.48 19.17
CA PHE A 355 -3.96 0.63 18.95
C PHE A 355 -4.06 -0.34 17.75
N HIS A 356 -4.95 -0.03 16.81
CA HIS A 356 -5.17 -0.79 15.59
C HIS A 356 -5.07 0.14 14.38
N SER A 357 -4.44 -0.34 13.30
CA SER A 357 -4.39 0.42 12.05
C SER A 357 -5.49 -0.05 11.12
N GLU A 358 -6.16 0.87 10.46
CA GLU A 358 -7.02 0.55 9.32
C GLU A 358 -6.48 1.23 8.07
N TYR A 359 -6.65 0.58 6.93
CA TYR A 359 -6.21 1.11 5.64
C TYR A 359 -7.39 1.08 4.69
N GLU A 360 -7.81 2.27 4.26
CA GLU A 360 -8.91 2.43 3.32
C GLU A 360 -8.36 2.72 1.92
N PRO A 361 -8.46 1.77 0.96
CA PRO A 361 -7.86 1.91 -0.36
C PRO A 361 -8.67 2.81 -1.31
N TYR A 362 -7.97 3.66 -2.05
CA TYR A 362 -8.50 4.53 -3.10
C TYR A 362 -7.69 4.34 -4.39
N VAL A 363 -8.35 4.49 -5.53
CA VAL A 363 -7.68 4.45 -6.83
C VAL A 363 -7.38 5.86 -7.31
N MET A 364 -6.19 6.05 -7.86
CA MET A 364 -5.81 7.21 -8.65
C MET A 364 -5.55 6.78 -10.09
N VAL A 365 -6.13 7.49 -11.05
CA VAL A 365 -5.92 7.31 -12.48
C VAL A 365 -5.31 8.59 -13.05
N PHE A 366 -4.21 8.49 -13.77
CA PHE A 366 -3.51 9.61 -14.37
C PHE A 366 -3.10 9.31 -15.82
N ARG A 367 -2.87 10.37 -16.59
CA ARG A 367 -2.50 10.27 -18.01
C ARG A 367 -1.18 9.50 -18.16
N GLN A 368 -1.11 8.62 -19.16
CA GLN A 368 0.15 7.95 -19.52
C GLN A 368 1.10 8.90 -20.28
N LYS A 369 0.55 9.93 -20.93
CA LYS A 369 1.34 11.00 -21.58
C LYS A 369 1.69 12.13 -20.63
N ALA A 370 2.86 12.73 -20.84
CA ALA A 370 3.24 13.97 -20.17
C ALA A 370 2.19 15.09 -20.37
N PRO A 371 1.89 15.92 -19.35
CA PRO A 371 2.58 16.02 -18.06
C PRO A 371 2.05 15.07 -16.97
N PHE A 372 1.42 13.95 -17.34
CA PHE A 372 0.94 12.89 -16.44
C PHE A 372 -0.14 13.34 -15.45
N GLU A 373 -0.98 14.30 -15.86
CA GLU A 373 -2.07 14.86 -15.04
C GLU A 373 -3.01 13.77 -14.50
N VAL A 374 -3.46 13.95 -13.26
CA VAL A 374 -4.50 13.12 -12.68
C VAL A 374 -5.77 13.29 -13.51
N PHE A 375 -6.30 12.17 -14.00
CA PHE A 375 -7.51 12.12 -14.81
C PHE A 375 -8.74 11.90 -13.92
N ALA A 376 -8.63 11.01 -12.93
CA ALA A 376 -9.70 10.69 -12.01
C ALA A 376 -9.19 10.07 -10.71
N MET A 377 -10.00 10.13 -9.66
CA MET A 377 -9.75 9.45 -8.38
C MET A 377 -11.04 8.81 -7.86
N SER A 378 -10.94 7.76 -7.04
CA SER A 378 -12.11 7.17 -6.39
C SER A 378 -12.85 8.21 -5.55
N LYS A 379 -14.18 8.26 -5.67
CA LYS A 379 -15.04 9.14 -4.85
C LYS A 379 -15.12 8.70 -3.39
N ARG A 380 -14.92 7.40 -3.13
CA ARG A 380 -15.05 6.72 -1.85
C ARG A 380 -13.99 5.60 -1.76
N PRO A 381 -13.60 5.17 -0.56
CA PRO A 381 -12.70 4.04 -0.39
C PRO A 381 -13.32 2.74 -0.86
N ILE A 382 -12.48 1.78 -1.22
CA ILE A 382 -12.87 0.46 -1.70
C ILE A 382 -13.03 -0.49 -0.52
N TRP A 383 -14.16 -1.18 -0.46
CA TRP A 383 -14.39 -2.29 0.44
C TRP A 383 -14.15 -3.63 -0.27
N ILE A 384 -13.21 -4.42 0.22
CA ILE A 384 -12.93 -5.76 -0.32
C ILE A 384 -13.92 -6.74 0.30
N HIS A 385 -14.81 -7.31 -0.52
CA HIS A 385 -15.85 -8.21 0.00
C HIS A 385 -15.24 -9.39 0.78
N GLY A 386 -15.73 -9.58 2.00
CA GLY A 386 -15.23 -10.56 2.96
C GLY A 386 -14.34 -9.98 4.06
N ARG A 387 -13.89 -8.71 3.96
CA ARG A 387 -13.29 -7.97 5.09
C ARG A 387 -14.29 -7.93 6.25
N GLU A 388 -13.82 -8.21 7.46
CA GLU A 388 -14.69 -8.29 8.63
C GLU A 388 -14.75 -6.94 9.36
N GLU A 389 -15.95 -6.57 9.82
CA GLU A 389 -16.14 -5.47 10.77
C GLU A 389 -15.81 -5.98 12.18
N ARG A 390 -15.26 -5.10 13.01
CA ARG A 390 -14.86 -5.39 14.37
C ARG A 390 -15.90 -4.87 15.36
N ASP A 391 -15.96 -5.48 16.54
CA ASP A 391 -16.90 -5.11 17.61
C ASP A 391 -16.71 -3.65 18.11
N ASP A 392 -15.52 -3.08 17.92
CA ASP A 392 -15.17 -1.70 18.29
C ASP A 392 -15.63 -0.66 17.25
N GLY A 393 -16.34 -1.10 16.20
CA GLY A 393 -16.81 -0.28 15.09
C GLY A 393 -15.75 -0.06 14.00
N GLY A 394 -14.57 -0.66 14.14
CA GLY A 394 -13.53 -0.70 13.14
C GLY A 394 -13.68 -1.87 12.15
N SER A 395 -12.60 -2.18 11.44
CA SER A 395 -12.55 -3.31 10.50
C SER A 395 -11.18 -3.96 10.46
N ASP A 396 -11.07 -5.14 9.87
CA ASP A 396 -9.77 -5.80 9.66
C ASP A 396 -8.79 -4.87 8.92
N MET A 397 -7.53 -4.87 9.33
CA MET A 397 -6.43 -4.17 8.66
C MET A 397 -6.09 -4.89 7.36
N PHE A 398 -6.45 -4.29 6.22
CA PHE A 398 -6.08 -4.77 4.89
C PHE A 398 -5.08 -3.82 4.24
N TYR A 399 -3.80 -4.20 4.14
CA TYR A 399 -2.80 -3.40 3.46
C TYR A 399 -2.62 -3.85 2.00
N VAL A 400 -3.25 -3.15 1.05
CA VAL A 400 -3.18 -3.45 -0.39
C VAL A 400 -1.77 -3.19 -0.92
N THR A 401 -1.03 -4.27 -1.13
CA THR A 401 0.41 -4.26 -1.39
C THR A 401 0.74 -4.25 -2.88
N SER A 402 -0.05 -4.93 -3.71
CA SER A 402 0.29 -5.10 -5.13
C SER A 402 -0.93 -5.34 -6.03
N MET A 403 -0.71 -5.08 -7.32
CA MET A 403 -1.69 -5.31 -8.38
C MET A 403 -1.05 -5.96 -9.61
N SER A 404 -1.75 -6.89 -10.24
CA SER A 404 -1.33 -7.48 -11.52
C SER A 404 -2.51 -7.90 -12.37
N TRP A 405 -2.35 -7.88 -13.69
CA TRP A 405 -3.33 -8.49 -14.58
C TRP A 405 -3.32 -10.01 -14.41
N LYS A 406 -4.51 -10.63 -14.37
CA LYS A 406 -4.65 -12.06 -14.05
C LYS A 406 -4.18 -12.98 -15.18
N ARG A 407 -4.30 -12.56 -16.43
CA ARG A 407 -3.97 -13.40 -17.59
C ARG A 407 -2.48 -13.38 -17.89
N LYS A 408 -1.92 -14.55 -18.24
CA LYS A 408 -0.50 -14.73 -18.57
C LYS A 408 0.03 -13.89 -19.72
N ASP A 409 -0.82 -13.51 -20.66
CA ASP A 409 -0.44 -12.72 -21.84
C ASP A 409 -0.55 -11.21 -21.59
N GLN A 410 -1.06 -10.81 -20.42
CA GLN A 410 -1.09 -9.43 -19.98
C GLN A 410 0.16 -9.12 -19.14
N LYS A 411 0.86 -8.04 -19.52
CA LYS A 411 2.02 -7.52 -18.79
C LYS A 411 1.62 -6.29 -17.98
N TYR A 412 1.96 -5.10 -18.46
CA TYR A 412 1.60 -3.82 -17.83
C TYR A 412 0.21 -3.33 -18.21
N HIS A 413 -0.37 -3.82 -19.31
CA HIS A 413 -1.55 -3.25 -19.96
C HIS A 413 -2.77 -4.17 -19.95
N GLY A 414 -3.94 -3.57 -19.69
CA GLY A 414 -5.25 -4.23 -19.75
C GLY A 414 -6.37 -3.30 -20.19
N PHE A 415 -7.59 -3.84 -20.17
CA PHE A 415 -8.84 -3.20 -20.58
C PHE A 415 -9.89 -3.32 -19.46
N LEU A 416 -11.00 -2.60 -19.60
CA LEU A 416 -12.04 -2.54 -18.55
C LEU A 416 -12.70 -3.89 -18.23
N ASP A 417 -12.74 -4.81 -19.19
CA ASP A 417 -13.28 -6.17 -19.02
C ASP A 417 -12.21 -7.22 -18.70
N ASP A 418 -10.94 -6.82 -18.52
CA ASP A 418 -9.91 -7.72 -18.03
C ASP A 418 -10.00 -7.84 -16.50
N VAL A 419 -9.58 -9.01 -15.99
CA VAL A 419 -9.52 -9.30 -14.54
C VAL A 419 -8.12 -9.00 -14.02
N LEU A 420 -8.02 -8.39 -12.86
CA LEU A 420 -6.77 -8.14 -12.15
C LEU A 420 -6.81 -8.68 -10.72
N PHE A 421 -5.65 -9.01 -10.17
CA PHE A 421 -5.47 -9.31 -8.76
C PHE A 421 -5.16 -8.03 -7.99
N LEU A 422 -5.84 -7.86 -6.85
CA LEU A 422 -5.38 -7.01 -5.75
C LEU A 422 -4.90 -7.92 -4.64
N SER A 423 -3.64 -7.79 -4.24
CA SER A 423 -3.05 -8.60 -3.18
C SER A 423 -2.76 -7.75 -1.96
N PHE A 424 -3.01 -8.29 -0.76
CA PHE A 424 -2.98 -7.52 0.49
C PHE A 424 -2.55 -8.37 1.69
N GLY A 425 -1.87 -7.70 2.63
CA GLY A 425 -1.65 -8.23 3.97
C GLY A 425 -2.91 -8.06 4.83
N ILE A 426 -3.17 -9.02 5.71
CA ILE A 426 -4.30 -9.03 6.65
C ILE A 426 -3.75 -9.07 8.07
N GLU A 427 -3.99 -8.01 8.85
CA GLU A 427 -3.63 -7.89 10.28
C GLU A 427 -2.12 -8.07 10.57
N ASP A 428 -1.26 -7.86 9.57
CA ASP A 428 0.17 -8.24 9.61
C ASP A 428 0.40 -9.71 10.02
N GLN A 429 -0.61 -10.56 9.79
CA GLN A 429 -0.59 -11.98 10.16
C GLN A 429 -0.59 -12.91 8.95
N ARG A 430 -1.34 -12.54 7.91
CA ARG A 430 -1.70 -13.42 6.79
C ARG A 430 -1.69 -12.69 5.46
N ALA A 431 -1.66 -13.45 4.38
CA ALA A 431 -1.72 -12.98 3.00
C ALA A 431 -3.07 -13.32 2.35
N GLY A 432 -3.63 -12.37 1.59
CA GLY A 432 -4.85 -12.54 0.82
C GLY A 432 -4.77 -11.87 -0.54
N ALA A 433 -5.68 -12.24 -1.43
CA ALA A 433 -5.92 -11.53 -2.68
C ALA A 433 -7.38 -11.65 -3.11
N ILE A 434 -7.81 -10.73 -3.96
CA ILE A 434 -9.10 -10.74 -4.64
C ILE A 434 -8.88 -10.52 -6.13
N ASP A 435 -9.61 -11.24 -6.96
CA ASP A 435 -9.58 -11.09 -8.41
C ASP A 435 -10.84 -10.40 -8.92
N VAL A 436 -10.70 -9.19 -9.46
CA VAL A 436 -11.82 -8.30 -9.79
C VAL A 436 -11.78 -7.86 -11.24
N LEU A 437 -12.94 -7.57 -11.83
CA LEU A 437 -13.00 -6.87 -13.10
C LEU A 437 -12.46 -5.45 -12.93
N ALA A 438 -11.69 -4.98 -13.91
CA ALA A 438 -11.16 -3.62 -13.87
C ALA A 438 -12.28 -2.56 -13.88
N GLU A 439 -13.38 -2.79 -14.61
CA GLU A 439 -14.53 -1.89 -14.61
C GLU A 439 -15.19 -1.77 -13.23
N ASP A 440 -15.24 -2.85 -12.45
CA ASP A 440 -15.78 -2.83 -11.10
C ASP A 440 -14.87 -2.04 -10.17
N LEU A 441 -13.54 -2.24 -10.25
CA LEU A 441 -12.58 -1.47 -9.45
C LEU A 441 -12.64 0.04 -9.74
N LEU A 442 -12.94 0.41 -11.00
CA LEU A 442 -12.93 1.78 -11.50
C LEU A 442 -14.32 2.41 -11.64
N ALA A 443 -15.38 1.75 -11.14
CA ALA A 443 -16.76 2.17 -11.34
C ALA A 443 -17.10 3.54 -10.71
N GLU A 444 -16.54 3.83 -9.52
CA GLU A 444 -16.87 5.05 -8.74
C GLU A 444 -15.80 6.15 -8.82
N LEU A 445 -15.18 6.31 -9.99
CA LEU A 445 -14.24 7.41 -10.23
C LEU A 445 -14.96 8.77 -10.34
N GLY A 446 -14.33 9.80 -9.78
CA GLY A 446 -14.63 11.21 -9.98
C GLY A 446 -13.59 11.84 -10.90
N THR A 447 -14.03 12.42 -12.01
CA THR A 447 -13.13 12.98 -13.02
C THR A 447 -12.59 14.34 -12.59
N CYS A 448 -11.31 14.58 -12.83
CA CYS A 448 -10.65 15.86 -12.54
C CYS A 448 -11.03 16.98 -13.53
N LEU A 449 -11.74 16.67 -14.61
CA LEU A 449 -12.23 17.66 -15.59
C LEU A 449 -13.39 18.52 -15.06
N GLU A 450 -14.03 18.10 -13.97
CA GLU A 450 -15.11 18.84 -13.30
C GLU A 450 -14.63 19.65 -12.08
N ALA A 451 -13.32 19.64 -11.78
CA ALA A 451 -12.72 20.22 -10.57
C ALA A 451 -12.28 21.68 -10.75
#